data_AF-A0A485B505-F1
#
_entry.id   AF-A0A485B505-F1
#
_cell.length_a   1.000
_cell.length_b   1.000
_cell.length_c   1.000
_cell.angle_alpha   90.00
_cell.angle_beta   90.00
_cell.angle_gamma   90.00
#
_symmetry.space_group_name_H-M   'P 1'
#
loop_
_entity.id
_entity.type
_entity.pdbx_description
1 polymer ?
#
loop_
_entity_poly.entity_id
_entity_poly.type
_entity_poly.pdbx_seq_one_letter_code
_entity_poly.pdbx_strand_id
1 'polypeptide(L)'
;MSATTKPSRREQRAQAQHFIDTLEGTAFPNSKRIYIEGSQPDIRIPMREIQLSQTLIGGSKDNPQFEENEAVPVYDTSWPIW
;
A
#
# COMPACT_ATOMS: atom_id res chain seq x y z
N MET A 1 -32.83 27.99 12.40
CA MET A 1 -31.74 28.48 11.52
C MET A 1 -30.44 28.34 12.30
N SER A 2 -29.73 27.22 12.15
CA SER A 2 -28.47 26.98 12.89
C SER A 2 -27.33 27.63 12.11
N ALA A 3 -26.76 28.71 12.63
CA ALA A 3 -25.63 29.40 12.00
C ALA A 3 -24.35 28.59 12.25
N THR A 4 -23.73 28.07 11.20
CA THR A 4 -22.47 27.34 11.30
C THR A 4 -21.33 28.31 11.56
N THR A 5 -20.81 28.32 12.79
CA THR A 5 -19.65 29.14 13.18
C THR A 5 -18.41 28.68 12.41
N LYS A 6 -17.68 29.61 11.78
CA LYS A 6 -16.43 29.29 11.07
C LYS A 6 -15.33 28.95 12.08
N PRO A 7 -14.55 27.87 11.85
CA PRO A 7 -13.48 27.47 12.75
C PRO A 7 -12.32 28.48 12.75
N SER A 8 -11.63 28.59 13.87
CA SER A 8 -10.41 29.39 13.99
C SER A 8 -9.26 28.77 13.19
N ARG A 9 -8.22 29.57 12.88
CA ARG A 9 -7.02 29.08 12.18
C ARG A 9 -6.31 27.95 12.93
N ARG A 10 -6.37 27.94 14.27
CA ARG A 10 -5.78 26.90 15.11
C ARG A 10 -6.56 25.58 14.98
N GLU A 11 -7.89 25.65 15.04
CA GLU A 11 -8.75 24.48 14.88
C GLU A 11 -8.66 23.91 13.47
N GLN A 12 -8.61 24.76 12.44
CA GLN A 12 -8.36 24.31 11.07
C GLN A 12 -7.03 23.58 10.93
N ARG A 13 -5.95 24.09 11.54
CA ARG A 13 -4.65 23.41 11.54
C ARG A 13 -4.69 22.07 12.27
N ALA A 14 -5.33 22.02 13.44
CA ALA A 14 -5.44 20.77 14.20
C ALA A 14 -6.27 19.71 13.45
N GLN A 15 -7.36 20.13 12.80
CA GLN A 15 -8.18 19.25 11.96
C GLN A 15 -7.41 18.75 10.73
N ALA A 16 -6.62 19.62 10.08
CA ALA A 16 -5.78 19.23 8.95
C ALA A 16 -4.68 18.25 9.38
N GLN A 17 -4.02 18.48 10.51
CA GLN A 17 -3.01 17.55 11.04
C GLN A 17 -3.62 16.19 11.37
N HIS A 18 -4.73 16.18 12.10
CA HIS A 18 -5.45 14.94 12.40
C HIS A 18 -5.89 14.20 11.12
N PHE A 19 -6.32 14.93 10.08
CA PHE A 19 -6.64 14.32 8.79
C PHE A 19 -5.42 13.65 8.14
N ILE A 20 -4.25 14.31 8.15
CA ILE A 20 -3.00 13.74 7.64
C ILE A 20 -2.62 12.48 8.43
N ASP A 21 -2.66 12.54 9.76
CA ASP A 21 -2.32 11.42 10.63
C ASP A 21 -3.25 10.22 10.39
N THR A 22 -4.52 10.46 10.04
CA THR A 22 -5.47 9.38 9.67
C THR A 22 -5.21 8.77 8.29
N LEU A 23 -4.41 9.40 7.44
CA LEU A 23 -3.97 8.82 6.16
C LEU A 23 -2.77 7.87 6.36
N GLU A 24 -2.14 7.88 7.53
CA GLU A 24 -1.07 6.95 7.87
C GLU A 24 -1.63 5.56 8.17
N GLY A 25 -1.52 4.69 7.18
CA GLY A 25 -1.80 3.27 7.29
C GLY A 25 -1.10 2.55 6.16
N THR A 26 -0.66 1.30 6.39
CA THR A 26 -0.15 0.44 5.32
C THR A 26 -1.29 0.12 4.36
N ALA A 27 -1.54 1.00 3.40
CA ALA A 27 -2.66 0.90 2.45
C ALA A 27 -2.62 -0.37 1.60
N PHE A 28 -1.48 -1.09 1.61
CA PHE A 28 -1.23 -2.23 0.75
C PHE A 28 -0.54 -3.37 1.54
N PRO A 29 -1.27 -4.10 2.40
CA PRO A 29 -0.70 -5.26 3.11
C PRO A 29 -0.22 -6.33 2.13
N ASN A 30 0.73 -7.17 2.56
CA ASN A 30 1.32 -8.25 1.76
C ASN A 30 1.85 -7.81 0.38
N SER A 31 2.28 -6.56 0.27
CA SER A 31 2.81 -6.03 -0.96
C SER A 31 3.91 -5.01 -0.69
N LYS A 32 4.80 -4.83 -1.68
CA LYS A 32 5.90 -3.88 -1.61
C LYS A 32 6.01 -3.12 -2.91
N ARG A 33 6.31 -1.82 -2.84
CA ARG A 33 6.67 -1.04 -4.03
C ARG A 33 8.03 -1.48 -4.52
N ILE A 34 8.15 -1.69 -5.82
CA ILE A 34 9.39 -1.97 -6.53
C ILE A 34 9.54 -0.96 -7.68
N TYR A 35 10.74 -0.88 -8.23
CA TYR A 35 11.00 -0.05 -9.40
C TYR A 35 11.64 -0.90 -10.48
N ILE A 36 11.03 -0.94 -11.65
CA ILE A 36 11.58 -1.64 -12.82
C ILE A 36 12.37 -0.65 -13.66
N GLU A 37 13.59 -1.02 -14.02
CA GLU A 37 14.44 -0.27 -14.94
C GLU A 37 14.11 -0.67 -16.39
N GLY A 38 13.97 0.33 -17.26
CA GLY A 38 13.72 0.12 -18.69
C GLY A 38 15.00 0.19 -19.52
N SER A 39 14.84 0.43 -20.82
CA SER A 39 15.98 0.70 -21.72
C SER A 39 16.72 2.01 -21.40
N GLN A 40 16.05 2.94 -20.72
CA GLN A 40 16.64 4.17 -20.21
C GLN A 40 16.92 4.00 -18.70
N PRO A 41 18.20 3.98 -18.28
CA PRO A 41 18.58 3.67 -16.90
C PRO A 41 18.13 4.75 -15.89
N ASP A 42 17.90 5.98 -16.37
CA ASP A 42 17.44 7.09 -15.53
C ASP A 42 15.94 7.04 -15.21
N ILE A 43 15.18 6.15 -15.88
CA ILE A 43 13.74 6.02 -15.70
C ILE A 43 13.44 4.81 -14.81
N ARG A 44 12.74 5.06 -13.70
CA ARG A 44 12.25 4.04 -12.77
C ARG A 44 10.74 3.93 -12.86
N ILE A 45 10.24 2.80 -13.34
CA ILE A 45 8.80 2.55 -13.46
C ILE A 45 8.29 2.02 -12.12
N PRO A 46 7.38 2.75 -11.42
CA PRO A 46 6.84 2.28 -10.16
C PRO A 46 5.89 1.11 -10.40
N MET A 47 6.17 0.00 -9.74
CA MET A 47 5.31 -1.18 -9.70
C MET A 47 5.14 -1.63 -8.25
N ARG A 48 4.23 -2.56 -8.02
CA ARG A 48 4.06 -3.20 -6.72
C ARG A 48 3.96 -4.69 -6.89
N GLU A 49 4.76 -5.41 -6.13
CA GLU A 49 4.68 -6.87 -6.06
C GLU A 49 3.72 -7.25 -4.94
N ILE A 50 2.68 -8.01 -5.29
CA ILE A 50 1.76 -8.61 -4.33
C ILE A 50 2.25 -10.02 -4.03
N GLN A 51 2.57 -10.29 -2.76
CA GLN A 51 2.93 -11.63 -2.32
C GLN A 51 1.67 -12.48 -2.17
N LEU A 52 1.64 -13.61 -2.86
CA LEU A 52 0.54 -14.56 -2.78
C LEU A 52 0.78 -15.55 -1.62
N SER A 53 -0.31 -16.07 -1.06
CA SER A 53 -0.24 -17.19 -0.12
C SER A 53 0.24 -18.44 -0.85
N GLN A 54 1.00 -19.30 -0.18
CA GLN A 54 1.47 -20.57 -0.75
C GLN A 54 0.32 -21.47 -1.23
N THR A 55 0.57 -22.24 -2.29
CA THR A 55 -0.38 -23.24 -2.81
C THR A 55 -0.20 -24.56 -2.06
N LEU A 56 -1.29 -25.15 -1.56
CA LEU A 56 -1.26 -26.52 -1.04
C LEU A 56 -1.17 -27.49 -2.23
N ILE A 57 -0.04 -28.15 -2.39
CA ILE A 57 0.22 -29.08 -3.50
C ILE A 57 0.03 -30.54 -3.12
N GLY A 58 -0.07 -30.85 -1.82
CA GLY A 58 -0.29 -32.21 -1.35
C GLY A 58 0.07 -32.41 0.11
N GLY A 59 0.48 -33.64 0.46
CA GLY A 59 0.80 -34.04 1.83
C GLY A 59 -0.38 -34.69 2.57
N SER A 60 -0.14 -35.04 3.83
CA SER A 60 -1.18 -35.55 4.72
C SER A 60 -1.77 -34.42 5.57
N LYS A 61 -2.84 -34.71 6.31
CA LYS A 61 -3.42 -33.74 7.25
C LYS A 61 -2.42 -33.26 8.30
N ASP A 62 -1.52 -34.15 8.73
CA ASP A 62 -0.52 -33.85 9.76
C ASP A 62 0.78 -33.27 9.18
N ASN A 63 0.99 -33.40 7.87
CA ASN A 63 2.15 -32.87 7.16
C ASN A 63 1.77 -32.37 5.76
N PRO A 64 1.09 -31.22 5.65
CA PRO A 64 0.76 -30.61 4.37
C PRO A 64 2.02 -30.09 3.66
N GLN A 65 2.03 -30.19 2.34
CA GLN A 65 3.11 -29.69 1.48
C GLN A 65 2.64 -28.46 0.71
N PHE A 66 3.40 -27.38 0.82
CA PHE A 66 3.10 -26.10 0.22
C PHE A 66 4.19 -25.69 -0.78
N GLU A 67 3.77 -24.99 -1.82
CA GLU A 67 4.65 -24.36 -2.81
C GLU A 67 4.49 -22.84 -2.76
N GLU A 68 5.61 -22.13 -2.76
CA GLU A 68 5.62 -20.67 -2.82
C GLU A 68 5.14 -20.19 -4.20
N ASN A 69 4.24 -19.22 -4.19
CA ASN A 69 3.77 -18.59 -5.42
C ASN A 69 4.64 -17.37 -5.73
N GLU A 70 4.95 -17.18 -7.02
CA GLU A 70 5.63 -15.98 -7.49
C GLU A 70 4.77 -14.74 -7.21
N ALA A 71 5.43 -13.64 -6.83
CA ALA A 71 4.74 -12.39 -6.58
C ALA A 71 4.18 -11.82 -7.89
N VAL A 72 3.02 -11.18 -7.81
CA VAL A 72 2.37 -10.59 -8.99
C VAL A 72 2.72 -9.10 -9.06
N PRO A 73 3.48 -8.63 -10.07
CA PRO A 73 3.73 -7.22 -10.27
C PRO A 73 2.50 -6.53 -10.87
N VAL A 74 2.04 -5.46 -10.24
CA VAL A 74 0.96 -4.60 -10.71
C VAL A 74 1.44 -3.16 -10.85
N TYR A 75 0.85 -2.42 -11.78
CA TYR A 75 1.18 -1.01 -11.99
C TYR A 75 0.81 -0.19 -10.75
N ASP A 76 1.74 0.65 -10.28
CA ASP A 76 1.56 1.44 -9.07
C ASP A 76 1.38 2.94 -9.37
N THR A 77 0.15 3.43 -9.20
CA THR A 77 -0.18 4.87 -9.28
C THR A 77 -0.18 5.58 -7.94
N SER A 78 0.07 4.86 -6.84
CA SER A 78 0.15 5.48 -5.52
C SER A 78 1.40 6.35 -5.45
N TRP A 79 1.25 7.54 -4.90
CA TRP A 79 2.36 8.42 -4.61
C TRP A 79 3.04 7.96 -3.29
N PRO A 80 4.32 8.25 -3.03
CA PRO A 80 4.81 8.26 -1.66
C PRO A 80 3.92 9.21 -0.85
N ILE A 81 3.16 8.67 0.09
CA ILE A 81 2.62 9.49 1.17
C ILE A 81 3.85 10.04 1.93
N TRP A 82 3.92 11.38 2.01
CA TRP A 82 5.02 12.11 2.65
C TRP A 82 5.07 11.86 4.14
#